data_AF-A0A2E1GT91-F1
#
_entry.id   AF-A0A2E1GT91-F1
#
_cell.length_a   1.000
_cell.length_b   1.000
_cell.length_c   1.000
_cell.angle_alpha   90.00
_cell.angle_beta   90.00
_cell.angle_gamma   90.00
#
_symmetry.space_group_name_H-M   'P 1'
#
loop_
_entity.id
_entity.type
_entity.pdbx_description
1 polymer ?
#
loop_
_entity_poly.entity_id
_entity_poly.type
_entity_poly.pdbx_seq_one_letter_code
_entity_poly.pdbx_strand_id
1 'polypeptide(L)'
;MSTRPKAKPLNASVVKALKKKAEGTKFKYGELAAVYRKGQGAYLGGGSRNVSMAAWAMGRVNSYMRGDKARTVDMAIYKRYRKK
;
A
#
# COMPACT_ATOMS: atom_id res chain seq x y z
N MET A 1 -13.56 19.35 -17.67
CA MET A 1 -12.75 18.17 -17.28
C MET A 1 -12.38 18.31 -15.81
N SER A 2 -12.92 17.48 -14.90
CA SER A 2 -12.52 17.55 -13.48
C SER A 2 -11.08 17.09 -13.32
N THR A 3 -10.15 18.03 -13.13
CA THR A 3 -8.77 17.73 -12.76
C THR A 3 -8.78 17.11 -11.36
N ARG A 4 -8.67 15.77 -11.30
CA ARG A 4 -8.64 15.05 -10.03
C ARG A 4 -7.50 15.64 -9.18
N PRO A 5 -7.75 16.12 -7.96
CA PRO A 5 -6.73 16.79 -7.17
C PRO A 5 -5.52 15.86 -6.96
N LYS A 6 -4.31 16.43 -7.09
CA LYS A 6 -3.06 15.68 -6.90
C LYS A 6 -3.06 15.11 -5.49
N ALA A 7 -2.99 13.79 -5.39
CA ALA A 7 -3.12 13.12 -4.11
C ALA A 7 -1.97 13.53 -3.18
N LYS A 8 -2.28 13.85 -1.91
CA LYS A 8 -1.31 14.32 -0.91
C LYS A 8 -0.07 13.41 -0.87
N PRO A 9 1.15 13.96 -0.76
CA PRO A 9 2.36 13.15 -0.65
C PRO A 9 2.31 12.28 0.60
N LEU A 10 2.90 11.08 0.53
CA LEU A 10 3.06 10.23 1.71
C LEU A 10 4.06 10.87 2.67
N ASN A 11 3.84 10.70 3.97
CA ASN A 11 4.76 11.16 5.00
C ASN A 11 6.17 10.56 4.75
N ALA A 12 7.22 11.37 4.91
CA ALA A 12 8.62 10.97 4.73
C ALA A 12 8.98 9.69 5.49
N SER A 13 8.48 9.51 6.72
CA SER A 13 8.73 8.30 7.52
C SER A 13 8.11 7.05 6.88
N VAL A 14 6.91 7.18 6.31
CA VAL A 14 6.26 6.09 5.57
C VAL A 14 7.03 5.79 4.29
N VAL A 15 7.47 6.82 3.56
CA VAL A 15 8.28 6.63 2.36
C VAL A 15 9.57 5.87 2.68
N LYS A 16 10.28 6.26 3.74
CA LYS A 16 11.51 5.58 4.20
C LYS A 16 11.22 4.12 4.58
N ALA A 17 10.15 3.86 5.33
CA ALA A 17 9.77 2.51 5.72
C ALA A 17 9.42 1.61 4.51
N LEU A 18 8.69 2.15 3.53
CA LEU A 18 8.33 1.43 2.31
C LEU A 18 9.54 1.17 1.42
N LYS A 19 10.48 2.12 1.30
CA LYS A 19 11.75 1.93 0.59
C LYS A 19 12.58 0.82 1.24
N LYS A 20 12.77 0.89 2.57
CA LYS A 20 13.48 -0.15 3.33
C LYS A 20 12.86 -1.54 3.19
N LYS A 21 11.54 -1.62 3.07
CA LYS A 21 10.82 -2.89 2.83
C LYS A 21 10.96 -3.39 1.39
N ALA A 22 11.10 -2.48 0.43
CA ALA A 22 11.34 -2.83 -0.96
C ALA A 22 12.79 -3.30 -1.17
N GLU A 23 13.74 -2.65 -0.51
CA GLU A 23 15.17 -3.02 -0.51
C GLU A 23 15.37 -4.49 -0.14
N GLY A 24 16.19 -5.19 -0.95
CA GLY A 24 16.46 -6.62 -0.75
C GLY A 24 15.28 -7.56 -1.05
N THR A 25 14.14 -7.04 -1.51
CA THR A 25 13.00 -7.86 -1.92
C THR A 25 12.73 -7.71 -3.42
N LYS A 26 11.92 -8.63 -3.95
CA LYS A 26 11.45 -8.53 -5.33
C LYS A 26 10.45 -7.39 -5.57
N PHE A 27 9.99 -6.68 -4.53
CA PHE A 27 8.93 -5.68 -4.60
C PHE A 27 9.49 -4.28 -4.84
N LYS A 28 8.81 -3.48 -5.66
CA LYS A 28 9.22 -2.10 -5.95
C LYS A 28 8.56 -1.12 -4.97
N TYR A 29 9.22 -0.01 -4.63
CA TYR A 29 8.64 1.04 -3.79
C TYR A 29 7.25 1.49 -4.28
N GLY A 30 7.09 1.71 -5.60
CA GLY A 30 5.81 2.13 -6.17
C GLY A 30 4.69 1.10 -5.97
N GLU A 31 5.02 -0.19 -5.97
CA GLU A 31 4.09 -1.29 -5.70
C GLU A 31 3.61 -1.24 -4.24
N LEU A 32 4.54 -1.16 -3.30
CA LEU A 32 4.22 -1.08 -1.87
C LEU A 32 3.49 0.22 -1.51
N ALA A 33 3.84 1.34 -2.15
CA ALA A 33 3.14 2.61 -1.98
C ALA A 33 1.69 2.53 -2.48
N ALA A 34 1.44 1.86 -3.62
CA ALA A 34 0.08 1.67 -4.12
C ALA A 34 -0.78 0.84 -3.16
N VAL A 35 -0.23 -0.26 -2.62
CA VAL A 35 -0.89 -1.09 -1.60
C VAL A 35 -1.16 -0.30 -0.32
N TYR A 36 -0.19 0.48 0.15
CA TYR A 36 -0.35 1.33 1.33
C TYR A 36 -1.50 2.32 1.15
N ARG A 37 -1.56 3.04 0.02
CA ARG A 37 -2.64 4.00 -0.27
C ARG A 37 -4.01 3.32 -0.37
N LYS A 38 -4.08 2.15 -0.99
CA LYS A 38 -5.33 1.35 -0.98
C LYS A 38 -5.71 0.94 0.43
N GLY A 39 -4.74 0.59 1.27
CA GLY A 39 -4.97 0.29 2.68
C GLY A 39 -5.55 1.46 3.45
N GLN A 40 -5.10 2.68 3.20
CA GLN A 40 -5.69 3.90 3.76
C GLN A 40 -7.14 4.10 3.29
N GLY A 41 -7.41 3.92 1.99
CA GLY A 41 -8.78 4.02 1.47
C GLY A 41 -9.72 2.96 2.07
N ALA A 42 -9.26 1.73 2.20
CA ALA A 42 -10.01 0.64 2.83
C ALA A 42 -10.16 0.78 4.35
N TYR A 43 -9.39 1.65 4.99
CA TYR A 43 -9.60 2.06 6.37
C TYR A 43 -10.71 3.09 6.48
N LEU A 44 -10.77 4.04 5.55
CA LEU A 44 -11.81 5.07 5.54
C LEU A 44 -13.18 4.52 5.14
N GLY A 45 -13.22 3.51 4.26
CA GLY A 45 -14.48 2.87 3.82
C GLY A 45 -14.93 1.66 4.64
N GLY A 46 -14.06 1.12 5.52
CA GLY A 46 -14.43 0.05 6.44
C GLY A 46 -14.68 0.65 7.82
N GLY A 47 -15.71 0.20 8.53
CA GLY A 47 -16.10 0.73 9.85
C GLY A 47 -15.00 0.70 10.91
N SER A 48 -15.36 1.05 12.15
CA SER A 48 -14.41 1.25 13.25
C SER A 48 -13.40 0.11 13.41
N ARG A 49 -12.13 0.47 13.59
CA ARG A 49 -11.03 -0.48 13.80
C ARG A 49 -10.24 -0.12 15.04
N ASN A 50 -9.78 -1.13 15.76
CA ASN A 50 -8.94 -0.99 16.97
C ASN A 50 -7.50 -0.56 16.67
N VAL A 51 -7.18 -0.16 15.43
CA VAL A 51 -5.82 0.20 15.01
C VAL A 51 -5.83 1.53 14.27
N SER A 52 -4.71 2.27 14.34
CA SER A 52 -4.55 3.50 13.56
C SER A 52 -4.52 3.20 12.07
N MET A 53 -4.94 4.17 11.25
CA MET A 53 -4.93 4.04 9.78
C MET A 53 -3.52 3.70 9.24
N ALA A 54 -2.48 4.30 9.82
CA ALA A 54 -1.10 4.05 9.41
C ALA A 54 -0.67 2.61 9.71
N ALA A 55 -1.01 2.09 10.90
CA ALA A 55 -0.75 0.71 11.29
C ALA A 55 -1.54 -0.27 10.40
N TRP A 56 -2.80 0.02 10.12
CA TRP A 56 -3.64 -0.77 9.21
C TRP A 56 -3.04 -0.87 7.80
N ALA A 57 -2.69 0.28 7.21
CA ALA A 57 -2.13 0.34 5.87
C ALA A 57 -0.77 -0.40 5.80
N MET A 58 0.06 -0.27 6.82
CA MET A 58 1.33 -1.00 6.91
C MET A 58 1.12 -2.52 7.09
N GLY A 59 0.12 -2.92 7.87
CA GLY A 59 -0.27 -4.33 8.03
C GLY A 59 -0.65 -4.96 6.69
N ARG A 60 -1.39 -4.23 5.84
CA ARG A 60 -1.68 -4.69 4.48
C ARG A 60 -0.43 -4.81 3.61
N VAL A 61 0.51 -3.88 3.69
CA VAL A 61 1.80 -3.98 2.98
C VAL A 61 2.56 -5.24 3.40
N ASN A 62 2.64 -5.53 4.70
CA ASN A 62 3.30 -6.73 5.20
C ASN A 62 2.60 -8.01 4.73
N SER A 63 1.27 -8.06 4.83
CA SER A 63 0.44 -9.17 4.35
C SER A 63 0.59 -9.38 2.84
N TYR A 64 0.67 -8.28 2.08
CA TYR A 64 0.91 -8.30 0.63
C TYR A 64 2.28 -8.88 0.28
N MET A 65 3.32 -8.47 1.00
CA MET A 65 4.68 -8.97 0.80
C MET A 65 4.78 -10.47 1.12
N ARG A 66 4.20 -10.91 2.25
CA ARG A 66 4.11 -12.34 2.62
C ARG A 66 3.33 -13.15 1.60
N GLY A 67 2.29 -12.56 1.03
CA GLY A 67 1.43 -13.20 0.04
C GLY A 67 0.12 -13.72 0.57
N ASP A 68 -0.34 -13.19 1.70
CA ASP A 68 -1.61 -13.56 2.30
C ASP A 68 -2.78 -12.82 1.61
N LYS A 69 -3.93 -12.71 2.29
CA LYS A 69 -5.18 -12.14 1.76
C LYS A 69 -5.02 -10.78 1.06
N ALA A 70 -4.13 -9.91 1.55
CA ALA A 70 -3.89 -8.61 0.92
C ALA A 70 -3.30 -8.73 -0.50
N ARG A 71 -2.44 -9.73 -0.77
CA ARG A 71 -1.90 -9.96 -2.13
C ARG A 71 -2.97 -10.42 -3.11
N THR A 72 -3.94 -11.20 -2.65
CA THR A 72 -5.09 -11.62 -3.46
C THR A 72 -6.00 -10.43 -3.78
N VAL A 73 -6.34 -9.61 -2.78
CA VAL A 73 -7.18 -8.41 -2.97
C VAL A 73 -6.50 -7.39 -3.88
N ASP A 74 -5.18 -7.23 -3.75
CA ASP A 74 -4.38 -6.28 -4.52
C ASP A 74 -3.65 -6.95 -5.69
N MET A 75 -4.16 -8.09 -6.18
CA MET A 75 -3.57 -8.87 -7.25
C MET A 75 -3.45 -8.09 -8.57
N ALA A 76 -4.34 -7.12 -8.82
CA ALA A 76 -4.22 -6.22 -9.96
C ALA A 76 -2.94 -5.37 -9.90
N ILE A 77 -2.54 -4.92 -8.70
CA ILE A 77 -1.29 -4.19 -8.47
C ILE A 77 -0.12 -5.13 -8.70
N TYR A 78 -0.15 -6.33 -8.12
CA TYR A 78 0.89 -7.34 -8.32
C TYR A 78 1.11 -7.65 -9.80
N LYS A 79 0.04 -7.99 -10.53
CA LYS A 79 0.09 -8.28 -11.97
C LYS A 79 0.67 -7.10 -12.77
N ARG A 80 0.28 -5.86 -12.46
CA ARG A 80 0.80 -4.66 -13.13
C ARG A 80 2.31 -4.48 -12.97
N TYR A 81 2.83 -4.77 -11.78
CA TYR A 81 4.27 -4.62 -11.49
C TYR A 81 5.11 -5.83 -11.91
N ARG A 82 4.49 -7.01 -12.16
CA ARG A 82 5.16 -8.22 -12.64
C ARG A 82 5.12 -8.42 -14.15
N LYS A 83 4.14 -7.83 -14.84
CA LYS A 83 4.06 -7.83 -16.32
C LYS A 83 5.13 -6.95 -17.00
N LYS A 84 6.04 -6.36 -16.24
CA LYS A 84 6.97 -5.33 -16.69
C LYS A 84 8.36 -5.65 -16.19
#